data_AF-A0A0K1RDX1-F1
#
_entry.id   AF-A0A0K1RDX1-F1
#
_cell.length_a   1.000
_cell.length_b   1.000
_cell.length_c   1.000
_cell.angle_alpha   90.00
_cell.angle_beta   90.00
_cell.angle_gamma   90.00
#
_symmetry.space_group_name_H-M   'P 1'
#
loop_
_entity.id
_entity.type
_entity.pdbx_description
1 polymer ?
#
loop_
_entity_poly.entity_id
_entity_poly.type
_entity_poly.pdbx_seq_one_letter_code
_entity_poly.pdbx_strand_id
1 'polypeptide(L)'
;MAARKVAIKHIGVGSVFKVATIMSLVGFVVWMLAATLIYFGLEQTGVIDSINSLIGGVGGDQVIDMALVLSGAALVGLIGVVFTAVISPLLAVIYNSIADMVGGITYTMSNRVR
;
A
#
# COMPACT_ATOMS: atom_id res chain seq x y z
N MET A 1 13.78 1.04 -38.60
CA MET A 1 13.07 0.39 -37.49
C MET A 1 11.68 0.99 -37.38
N ALA A 2 10.62 0.26 -37.68
CA ALA A 2 9.25 0.76 -37.58
C ALA A 2 8.75 0.59 -36.14
N ALA A 3 8.59 1.69 -35.41
CA ALA A 3 7.94 1.69 -34.09
C ALA A 3 6.42 1.71 -34.30
N ARG A 4 5.69 0.73 -33.75
CA ARG A 4 4.22 0.68 -33.84
C ARG A 4 3.60 1.33 -32.61
N LYS A 5 2.75 2.33 -32.81
CA LYS A 5 1.92 2.90 -31.74
C LYS A 5 0.74 1.95 -31.48
N VAL A 6 0.56 1.55 -30.23
CA VAL A 6 -0.53 0.66 -29.78
C VAL A 6 -1.20 1.31 -28.59
N ALA A 7 -2.53 1.41 -28.59
CA ALA A 7 -3.28 1.95 -27.47
C ALA A 7 -3.90 0.82 -26.63
N ILE A 8 -3.75 0.89 -25.32
CA ILE A 8 -4.47 0.02 -24.38
C ILE A 8 -5.80 0.70 -24.08
N LYS A 9 -6.89 0.08 -24.50
CA LYS A 9 -8.27 0.54 -24.24
C LYS A 9 -8.99 -0.29 -23.19
N HIS A 10 -8.57 -1.53 -23.00
CA HIS A 10 -9.20 -2.46 -22.07
C HIS A 10 -8.16 -3.16 -21.20
N ILE A 11 -8.34 -3.07 -19.89
CA ILE A 11 -7.58 -3.83 -18.89
C ILE A 11 -8.50 -4.81 -18.17
N GLY A 12 -8.02 -6.05 -18.01
CA GLY A 12 -8.79 -7.11 -17.38
C GLY A 12 -8.91 -6.89 -15.86
N VAL A 13 -10.13 -6.69 -15.38
CA VAL A 13 -10.44 -6.43 -13.94
C VAL A 13 -9.83 -7.50 -13.03
N GLY A 14 -9.94 -8.78 -13.41
CA GLY A 14 -9.36 -9.88 -12.63
C GLY A 14 -7.83 -9.86 -12.57
N SER A 15 -7.15 -9.35 -13.61
CA SER A 15 -5.70 -9.17 -13.60
C SER A 15 -5.30 -8.01 -12.69
N VAL A 16 -6.04 -6.90 -12.77
CA VAL A 16 -5.79 -5.69 -11.96
C VAL A 16 -6.01 -5.98 -10.47
N PHE A 17 -7.05 -6.76 -10.13
CA PHE A 17 -7.28 -7.25 -8.77
C PHE A 17 -6.08 -8.06 -8.25
N LYS A 18 -5.65 -9.11 -8.97
CA LYS A 18 -4.52 -9.97 -8.54
C LYS A 18 -3.24 -9.17 -8.34
N VAL A 19 -2.88 -8.31 -9.29
CA VAL A 19 -1.65 -7.52 -9.23
C VAL A 19 -1.71 -6.52 -8.07
N ALA A 20 -2.83 -5.83 -7.89
CA ALA A 20 -2.97 -4.84 -6.82
C ALA A 20 -2.99 -5.49 -5.43
N THR A 21 -3.64 -6.65 -5.27
CA THR A 21 -3.61 -7.40 -4.01
C THR A 21 -2.20 -7.88 -3.66
N ILE A 22 -1.44 -8.39 -4.64
CA ILE A 22 -0.05 -8.80 -4.38
C ILE A 22 0.81 -7.59 -4.02
N MET A 23 0.69 -6.48 -4.76
CA MET A 23 1.43 -5.25 -4.47
C MET A 23 1.07 -4.67 -3.11
N SER A 24 -0.20 -4.70 -2.70
CA SER A 24 -0.62 -4.21 -1.39
C SER A 24 -0.11 -5.10 -0.26
N LEU A 25 -0.05 -6.43 -0.45
CA LEU A 25 0.56 -7.35 0.51
C LEU A 25 2.07 -7.11 0.67
N VAL A 26 2.79 -6.87 -0.43
CA VAL A 26 4.21 -6.47 -0.35
C VAL A 26 4.35 -5.13 0.37
N GLY A 27 3.51 -4.15 0.04
CA GLY A 27 3.45 -2.86 0.72
C GLY A 27 3.16 -3.00 2.22
N PHE A 28 2.32 -3.95 2.62
CA PHE A 28 2.05 -4.24 4.03
C PHE A 28 3.30 -4.73 4.78
N VAL A 29 4.10 -5.60 4.15
CA VAL A 29 5.37 -6.04 4.76
C VAL A 29 6.33 -4.87 4.91
N VAL A 30 6.47 -4.03 3.89
CA VAL A 30 7.31 -2.82 3.94
C VAL A 30 6.81 -1.86 5.02
N TRP A 31 5.50 -1.67 5.14
CA TRP A 31 4.86 -0.87 6.17
C TRP A 31 5.17 -1.40 7.58
N MET A 32 5.04 -2.71 7.81
CA MET A 32 5.36 -3.33 9.10
C MET A 32 6.84 -3.18 9.46
N LEU A 33 7.74 -3.33 8.47
CA LEU A 33 9.16 -3.07 8.66
C LEU A 33 9.41 -1.61 9.03
N ALA A 34 8.77 -0.66 8.34
CA ALA A 34 8.88 0.76 8.64
C ALA A 34 8.37 1.08 10.06
N ALA A 35 7.21 0.55 10.45
CA ALA A 35 6.66 0.72 11.80
C ALA A 35 7.60 0.17 12.88
N THR A 36 8.22 -0.99 12.63
CA THR A 36 9.20 -1.61 13.53
C THR A 36 10.45 -0.73 13.68
N LEU A 37 10.99 -0.22 12.55
CA LEU A 37 12.16 0.66 12.57
C LEU A 37 11.89 1.98 13.30
N ILE A 38 10.69 2.56 13.12
CA ILE A 38 10.28 3.77 13.82
C ILE A 38 10.19 3.49 15.33
N TYR A 39 9.53 2.40 15.74
CA TYR A 39 9.42 2.05 17.15
C TYR A 39 10.80 1.88 17.79
N PHE A 40 11.70 1.13 17.16
CA PHE A 40 13.05 0.91 17.66
C PHE A 40 13.85 2.22 17.77
N GLY A 41 13.69 3.14 16.81
CA GLY A 41 14.30 4.47 16.90
C GLY A 41 13.75 5.33 18.05
N LEU A 42 12.44 5.25 18.32
CA LEU A 42 11.80 5.97 19.42
C LEU A 42 12.12 5.38 20.80
N GLU A 43 12.28 4.06 20.87
CA GLU A 43 12.68 3.35 22.08
C GLU A 43 14.10 3.76 22.50
N GLN A 44 15.05 3.78 21.56
CA GLN A 44 16.44 4.20 21.85
C GLN A 44 16.57 5.66 22.32
N THR A 45 15.61 6.52 21.95
CA THR A 45 15.61 7.93 22.36
C THR A 45 14.88 8.18 23.68
N GLY A 46 14.30 7.14 24.31
CA GLY A 46 13.55 7.26 25.56
C GLY A 46 12.19 7.95 25.41
N VAL A 47 11.70 8.14 24.17
CA VAL A 47 10.39 8.76 23.91
C VAL A 47 9.27 7.85 24.41
N ILE A 48 9.39 6.54 24.20
CA ILE A 48 8.42 5.54 24.68
C ILE A 48 8.32 5.57 26.21
N ASP A 49 9.45 5.59 26.91
CA ASP A 49 9.50 5.68 28.37
C ASP A 49 8.86 6.95 28.90
N SER A 50 9.14 8.08 28.23
CA SER A 50 8.55 9.38 28.56
C SER A 50 7.01 9.31 28.47
N ILE A 51 6.47 8.71 27.40
CA ILE A 51 5.02 8.57 27.24
C ILE A 51 4.43 7.63 28.31
N ASN A 52 5.06 6.49 28.56
CA ASN A 52 4.61 5.54 29.59
C ASN A 52 4.58 6.16 30.99
N SER A 53 5.58 6.97 31.33
CA SER A 53 5.61 7.68 32.62
C SER A 53 4.49 8.71 32.77
N LEU A 54 4.10 9.40 31.69
CA LEU A 54 2.99 10.34 31.69
C LEU A 54 1.65 9.62 31.90
N ILE A 55 1.46 8.46 31.26
CA ILE A 55 0.25 7.64 31.42
C ILE A 55 0.16 7.10 32.86
N GLY A 56 1.26 6.57 33.39
CA GLY A 56 1.31 6.12 34.79
C GLY A 56 1.08 7.25 35.79
N GLY A 57 1.54 8.47 35.50
CA GLY A 57 1.38 9.64 36.36
C GLY A 57 -0.06 10.13 36.54
N VAL A 58 -0.96 9.80 35.61
CA VAL A 58 -2.41 10.10 35.71
C VAL A 58 -3.24 8.90 36.19
N GLY A 59 -2.59 7.82 36.65
CA GLY A 59 -3.25 6.60 37.11
C GLY A 59 -3.70 5.66 35.99
N GLY A 60 -3.16 5.81 34.78
CA GLY A 60 -3.39 4.88 33.67
C GLY A 60 -2.50 3.65 33.76
N ASP A 61 -3.07 2.47 33.53
CA ASP A 61 -2.36 1.17 33.52
C ASP A 61 -1.89 0.75 32.11
N GLN A 62 -2.20 1.58 31.09
CA GLN A 62 -1.91 1.23 29.72
C GLN A 62 -0.43 1.47 29.38
N VAL A 63 0.30 0.38 29.15
CA VAL A 63 1.69 0.41 28.72
C VAL A 63 1.77 0.42 27.20
N ILE A 64 2.45 1.42 26.65
CA ILE A 64 2.85 1.42 25.24
C ILE A 64 4.09 0.55 25.10
N ASP A 65 3.86 -0.68 24.65
CA ASP A 65 4.89 -1.64 24.31
C ASP A 65 4.95 -1.89 22.79
N MET A 66 5.96 -2.65 22.38
CA MET A 66 6.15 -2.97 20.96
C MET A 66 4.95 -3.72 20.40
N ALA A 67 4.33 -4.61 21.18
CA ALA A 67 3.18 -5.39 20.74
C ALA A 67 1.96 -4.52 20.45
N LEU A 68 1.66 -3.53 21.31
CA LEU A 68 0.56 -2.60 21.10
C LEU A 68 0.77 -1.73 19.86
N VAL A 69 1.98 -1.20 19.66
CA VAL A 69 2.27 -0.35 18.49
C VAL A 69 2.24 -1.16 17.19
N LEU A 70 2.87 -2.34 17.16
CA LEU A 70 2.87 -3.17 15.96
C LEU A 70 1.48 -3.74 15.66
N SER A 71 0.68 -4.09 16.67
CA SER A 71 -0.70 -4.54 16.43
C SER A 71 -1.58 -3.42 15.88
N GLY A 72 -1.45 -2.19 16.40
CA GLY A 72 -2.10 -1.01 15.83
C GLY A 72 -1.66 -0.75 14.38
N ALA A 73 -0.36 -0.80 14.10
CA ALA A 73 0.18 -0.64 12.76
C ALA A 73 -0.28 -1.75 11.81
N ALA A 74 -0.40 -2.99 12.30
CA ALA A 74 -0.90 -4.12 11.53
C ALA A 74 -2.37 -3.94 11.14
N LEU A 75 -3.22 -3.47 12.06
CA LEU A 75 -4.63 -3.18 11.76
C LEU A 75 -4.76 -2.10 10.68
N VAL A 76 -4.02 -0.99 10.81
CA VAL A 76 -4.01 0.08 9.80
C VAL A 76 -3.51 -0.43 8.46
N GLY A 77 -2.42 -1.21 8.46
CA GLY A 77 -1.87 -1.80 7.24
C GLY A 77 -2.85 -2.75 6.56
N LEU A 78 -3.52 -3.62 7.31
CA LEU A 78 -4.51 -4.56 6.77
C LEU A 78 -5.71 -3.84 6.19
N ILE A 79 -6.20 -2.77 6.83
CA ILE A 79 -7.25 -1.92 6.27
C ILE A 79 -6.80 -1.36 4.91
N GLY A 80 -5.57 -0.87 4.81
CA GLY A 80 -5.00 -0.38 3.55
C GLY A 80 -4.90 -1.46 2.46
N VAL A 81 -4.54 -2.69 2.82
CA VAL A 81 -4.50 -3.84 1.91
C VAL A 81 -5.88 -4.13 1.33
N VAL A 82 -6.88 -4.25 2.21
CA VAL A 82 -8.27 -4.54 1.82
C VAL A 82 -8.84 -3.40 0.97
N PHE A 83 -8.63 -2.16 1.40
CA PHE A 83 -9.07 -0.97 0.67
C PHE A 83 -8.52 -0.95 -0.76
N THR A 84 -7.22 -1.19 -0.92
CA THR A 84 -6.55 -1.24 -2.23
C THR A 84 -7.06 -2.40 -3.07
N ALA A 85 -7.27 -3.58 -2.47
CA ALA A 85 -7.81 -4.75 -3.16
C ALA A 85 -9.24 -4.51 -3.70
N VAL A 86 -10.06 -3.75 -2.98
CA VAL A 86 -11.45 -3.45 -3.37
C VAL A 86 -11.51 -2.31 -4.40
N ILE A 87 -10.74 -1.24 -4.23
CA ILE A 87 -10.78 -0.08 -5.13
C ILE A 87 -10.10 -0.36 -6.47
N SER A 88 -9.04 -1.17 -6.49
CA SER A 88 -8.32 -1.52 -7.71
C SER A 88 -9.22 -2.03 -8.86
N PRO A 89 -10.09 -3.03 -8.67
CA PRO A 89 -11.00 -3.49 -9.72
C PRO A 89 -12.03 -2.43 -10.13
N LEU A 90 -12.48 -1.56 -9.20
CA LEU A 90 -13.37 -0.44 -9.52
C LEU A 90 -12.68 0.57 -10.44
N LEU A 91 -11.42 0.92 -10.13
CA LEU A 91 -10.61 1.79 -10.99
C LEU A 91 -10.37 1.17 -12.36
N ALA A 92 -10.24 -0.15 -12.46
CA ALA A 92 -10.10 -0.84 -13.74
C ALA A 92 -11.35 -0.68 -14.62
N VAL A 93 -12.54 -0.80 -14.02
CA VAL A 93 -13.82 -0.58 -14.73
C VAL A 93 -13.92 0.87 -15.20
N ILE A 94 -13.64 1.83 -14.31
CA ILE A 94 -13.67 3.26 -14.65
C ILE A 94 -12.68 3.58 -15.77
N TYR A 95 -11.46 3.05 -15.71
CA TYR A 95 -10.46 3.21 -16.76
C TYR A 95 -10.99 2.72 -18.11
N ASN A 96 -11.56 1.51 -18.16
CA ASN A 96 -12.11 0.94 -19.39
C ASN A 96 -13.18 1.88 -19.99
N SER A 97 -14.10 2.40 -19.18
CA SER A 97 -15.13 3.33 -19.64
C SER A 97 -14.56 4.64 -20.20
N ILE A 98 -13.55 5.22 -19.55
CA ILE A 98 -12.91 6.47 -20.01
C ILE A 98 -12.07 6.21 -21.27
N ALA A 99 -11.34 5.09 -21.29
CA ALA A 99 -10.46 4.73 -22.39
C ALA A 99 -11.23 4.44 -23.69
N ASP A 100 -12.46 3.93 -23.58
CA ASP A 100 -13.36 3.77 -24.72
C ASP A 100 -13.76 5.13 -25.34
N MET A 101 -13.89 6.19 -24.53
CA MET A 101 -14.24 7.53 -25.01
C MET A 101 -13.03 8.31 -25.55
N VAL A 102 -11.88 8.23 -24.88
CA VAL A 102 -10.70 9.08 -25.16
C VAL A 102 -9.67 8.39 -26.07
N GLY A 103 -9.82 7.09 -26.30
CA GLY A 103 -8.91 6.30 -27.15
C GLY A 103 -7.81 5.54 -26.39
N GLY A 104 -7.77 5.65 -25.05
CA GLY A 104 -6.88 4.88 -24.17
C GLY A 104 -5.45 5.42 -24.03
N ILE A 105 -4.61 4.67 -23.33
CA ILE A 105 -3.19 5.04 -23.13
C ILE A 105 -2.36 4.50 -24.29
N THR A 106 -1.61 5.38 -24.98
CA THR A 106 -0.79 5.01 -26.14
C THR A 106 0.62 4.59 -25.71
N TYR A 107 1.07 3.44 -26.18
CA TYR A 107 2.41 2.90 -25.98
C TYR A 107 3.14 2.77 -27.33
N THR A 108 4.46 2.96 -27.31
CA THR A 108 5.34 2.75 -28.47
C THR A 108 6.05 1.41 -28.31
N MET A 109 5.68 0.43 -29.13
CA MET A 109 6.35 -0.87 -29.17
C MET A 109 7.60 -0.76 -30.05
N SER A 110 8.77 -1.00 -29.46
CA SER A 110 10.02 -1.19 -30.20
C SER A 110 10.28 -2.68 -30.33
N ASN A 111 10.24 -3.21 -31.55
CA ASN A 111 10.60 -4.59 -31.83
C ASN A 111 12.12 -4.74 -31.80
N ARG A 112 12.71 -4.80 -30.60
CA ARG A 112 14.06 -5.35 -30.41
C ARG A 112 13.90 -6.82 -30.08
N VAL A 113 14.27 -7.67 -31.04
CA VAL A 113 14.58 -9.08 -30.76
C VAL A 113 15.75 -9.06 -29.76
N ARG A 114 15.51 -9.54 -28.55
CA ARG A 114 16.59 -9.82 -27.59
C ARG A 114 17.38 -11.03 -28.05
#